data_AF-C3ZQI3-F1
#
_entry.id   AF-C3ZQI3-F1
#
_cell.length_a   1.000
_cell.length_b   1.000
_cell.length_c   1.000
_cell.angle_alpha   90.00
_cell.angle_beta   90.00
_cell.angle_gamma   90.00
#
_symmetry.space_group_name_H-M   'P 1'
#
loop_
_entity.id
_entity.type
_entity.pdbx_description
1 polymer ?
#
loop_
_entity_poly.entity_id
_entity_poly.type
_entity_poly.pdbx_seq_one_letter_code
_entity_poly.pdbx_strand_id
1 'polypeptide(L)'
;MATGWALHYLPFYFMGRVLYFHHYFPAMLFQSMLSDLNVFTVITFYFCSFYLFHPLSYGMFGPLADNQTSPMYGLKWMESWEI
;
A
#
# COMPACT_ATOMS: atom_id res chain seq x y z
N MET A 1 5.14 8.31 18.31
CA MET A 1 4.92 7.53 17.07
C MET A 1 3.65 6.68 17.19
N ALA A 2 3.52 5.82 18.21
CA ALA A 2 2.29 5.05 18.49
C ALA A 2 1.05 5.93 18.68
N THR A 3 1.17 7.04 19.40
CA THR A 3 0.08 8.03 19.55
C THR A 3 -0.34 8.63 18.22
N GLY A 4 0.61 8.90 17.32
CA GLY A 4 0.34 9.44 15.99
C GLY A 4 -0.46 8.44 15.15
N TRP A 5 -0.04 7.18 15.13
CA TRP A 5 -0.79 6.09 14.49
C TRP A 5 -2.21 5.97 15.07
N ALA A 6 -2.35 5.93 16.40
CA ALA A 6 -3.63 5.75 17.07
C ALA A 6 -4.62 6.87 16.74
N LEU A 7 -4.17 8.13 16.76
CA LEU A 7 -5.00 9.29 16.40
C LEU A 7 -5.39 9.33 14.92
N HIS A 8 -4.62 8.68 14.04
CA HIS A 8 -4.90 8.64 12.60
C HIS A 8 -5.53 7.32 12.15
N TYR A 9 -5.78 6.37 13.05
CA TYR A 9 -6.39 5.08 12.70
C TYR A 9 -7.66 4.79 13.50
N LEU A 10 -7.63 4.96 14.83
CA LEU A 10 -8.77 4.62 15.68
C LEU A 10 -10.03 5.45 15.40
N PRO A 11 -9.98 6.76 15.07
CA PRO A 11 -11.20 7.51 14.80
C PRO A 11 -12.03 6.96 13.63
N PHE A 12 -11.39 6.29 12.67
CA PHE A 12 -12.05 5.75 11.50
C PHE A 12 -13.04 4.61 11.82
N TYR A 13 -12.86 3.90 12.95
CA TYR A 13 -13.82 2.88 13.42
C TYR A 13 -15.15 3.47 13.88
N PHE A 14 -15.18 4.77 14.19
CA PHE A 14 -16.38 5.47 14.68
C PHE A 14 -16.98 6.40 13.62
N MET A 15 -16.36 6.52 12.45
CA MET A 15 -16.88 7.37 11.37
C MET A 15 -18.01 6.65 10.62
N GLY A 16 -19.23 7.20 10.68
CA GLY A 16 -20.41 6.68 9.98
C GLY A 16 -20.48 7.01 8.49
N ARG A 17 -19.33 7.21 7.81
CA ARG A 17 -19.26 7.51 6.38
C ARG A 17 -18.37 6.50 5.66
N VAL A 18 -18.52 6.41 4.34
CA VAL A 18 -17.66 5.54 3.53
C VAL A 18 -16.22 6.02 3.60
N LEU A 19 -15.32 5.08 3.89
CA LEU A 19 -13.88 5.29 3.93
C LEU A 19 -13.24 4.46 2.82
N TYR A 20 -12.16 4.99 2.27
CA TYR A 20 -11.39 4.35 1.20
C TYR A 20 -9.93 4.26 1.60
N PHE A 21 -9.18 3.42 0.89
CA PHE A 21 -7.77 3.13 1.17
C PHE A 21 -6.89 4.36 1.44
N HIS A 22 -7.10 5.48 0.72
CA HIS A 22 -6.31 6.69 0.92
C HIS A 22 -6.47 7.34 2.31
N HIS A 23 -7.53 7.04 3.05
CA HIS A 23 -7.70 7.49 4.44
C HIS A 23 -6.69 6.84 5.38
N TYR A 24 -6.12 5.69 5.00
CA TYR A 24 -5.13 4.96 5.80
C TYR A 24 -3.71 5.52 5.66
N PHE A 25 -3.41 6.34 4.64
CA PHE A 25 -2.05 6.83 4.38
C PHE A 25 -1.38 7.56 5.56
N PRO A 26 -2.08 8.44 6.31
CA PRO A 26 -1.46 9.09 7.47
C PRO A 26 -1.02 8.09 8.56
N ALA A 27 -1.85 7.08 8.85
CA ALA A 27 -1.51 6.04 9.82
C ALA A 27 -0.32 5.19 9.36
N MET A 28 -0.26 4.86 8.06
CA MET A 28 0.85 4.09 7.48
C MET A 28 2.21 4.79 7.65
N LEU A 29 2.26 6.13 7.56
CA LEU A 29 3.49 6.90 7.80
C LEU A 29 3.97 6.76 9.26
N PHE A 30 3.08 6.84 10.24
CA PHE A 30 3.46 6.60 11.63
C PHE A 30 3.84 5.15 11.89
N GLN A 31 3.23 4.19 11.19
CA GLN A 31 3.55 2.77 11.28
C GLN A 31 4.96 2.46 10.76
N SER A 32 5.40 3.08 9.66
CA SER A 32 6.75 2.86 9.13
C SER A 32 7.83 3.31 10.12
N MET A 33 7.58 4.43 10.82
CA MET A 33 8.45 4.96 11.87
C MET A 33 8.44 4.12 13.16
N LEU A 34 7.44 3.25 13.35
CA LEU A 34 7.36 2.31 14.47
C LEU A 34 8.04 0.97 14.20
N SER A 35 8.54 0.73 12.98
CA SER A 35 9.26 -0.50 12.69
C SER A 35 10.61 -0.51 13.43
N ASP A 36 10.93 -1.64 14.06
CA ASP A 36 12.23 -1.86 14.73
C ASP A 36 13.37 -2.17 13.72
N LEU A 37 13.12 -1.97 12.42
CA LEU A 37 14.08 -2.23 11.36
C LEU A 37 15.04 -1.05 11.20
N ASN A 38 16.25 -1.33 10.73
CA ASN A 38 17.19 -0.26 10.43
C ASN A 38 16.67 0.60 9.26
N VAL A 39 17.01 1.89 9.28
CA VAL A 39 16.54 2.88 8.30
C VAL A 39 16.91 2.49 6.87
N PHE A 40 18.10 1.93 6.66
CA PHE A 40 18.56 1.50 5.33
C PHE A 40 17.69 0.37 4.77
N THR A 41 17.39 -0.65 5.57
CA THR A 41 16.53 -1.78 5.22
C THR A 41 15.12 -1.31 4.91
N VAL A 42 14.57 -0.39 5.72
CA VAL A 42 13.26 0.21 5.46
C VAL A 42 13.24 0.94 4.12
N ILE A 43 14.23 1.79 3.87
CA ILE A 43 14.35 2.54 2.62
C ILE A 43 14.50 1.59 1.41
N THR A 44 15.42 0.62 1.48
CA THR A 44 15.61 -0.36 0.41
C THR A 44 14.34 -1.15 0.14
N PHE A 45 13.62 -1.58 1.17
CA PHE A 45 12.36 -2.29 1.00
C PHE A 45 11.31 -1.45 0.26
N TYR A 46 11.17 -0.17 0.61
CA TYR A 46 10.25 0.74 -0.09
C TYR A 46 10.64 0.95 -1.55
N PHE A 47 11.93 1.16 -1.84
CA PHE A 47 12.40 1.33 -3.22
C PHE A 47 12.23 0.07 -4.07
N CYS A 48 12.57 -1.11 -3.54
CA CYS A 48 12.37 -2.38 -4.25
C CYS A 48 10.88 -2.66 -4.50
N SER A 49 10.04 -2.45 -3.49
CA SER A 49 8.58 -2.60 -3.63
C SER A 49 8.03 -1.62 -4.67
N PHE A 50 8.41 -0.34 -4.59
CA PHE A 50 7.99 0.65 -5.58
C PHE A 50 8.47 0.29 -6.98
N TYR A 51 9.73 -0.13 -7.15
CA TYR A 51 10.24 -0.54 -8.46
C TYR A 51 9.45 -1.70 -9.06
N LEU A 52 9.04 -2.68 -8.25
CA LEU A 52 8.21 -3.78 -8.73
C LEU A 52 6.79 -3.34 -9.11
N PHE A 53 6.18 -2.45 -8.32
CA PHE A 53 4.77 -2.05 -8.46
C PHE A 53 4.55 -0.68 -9.14
N HIS A 54 5.60 -0.03 -9.65
CA HIS A 54 5.48 1.30 -10.27
C HIS A 54 4.46 1.39 -11.42
N PRO A 55 4.16 0.34 -12.23
CA PRO A 55 3.13 0.45 -13.27
C PRO A 55 1.74 0.71 -12.67
N LEU A 56 1.46 0.24 -11.45
CA LEU A 56 0.18 0.50 -10.78
C LEU A 56 -0.01 1.98 -10.40
N SER A 57 1.10 2.72 -10.26
CA SER A 57 1.08 4.15 -9.94
C SER A 57 1.17 5.05 -11.17
N TYR A 58 2.00 4.67 -12.15
CA TYR A 58 2.23 5.49 -13.35
C TYR A 58 1.31 5.15 -14.53
N GLY A 59 0.61 4.02 -14.48
CA GLY A 59 -0.33 3.59 -15.51
C GLY A 59 -0.09 2.15 -15.92
N MET A 60 -1.12 1.34 -15.80
CA MET A 60 -1.11 -0.04 -16.27
C MET A 60 -1.31 -0.09 -17.78
N PHE A 61 -0.70 -1.07 -18.44
CA PHE A 61 -0.86 -1.29 -19.87
C PHE A 61 -1.32 -2.71 -20.17
N GLY A 62 -2.14 -2.85 -21.21
CA GLY A 62 -2.72 -4.12 -21.59
C GLY A 62 -3.95 -4.52 -20.75
N PRO A 63 -4.35 -5.80 -20.82
CA PRO A 63 -5.48 -6.34 -20.05
C PRO A 63 -5.19 -6.33 -18.53
N LEU A 64 -6.26 -6.40 -17.71
CA LEU A 64 -6.17 -6.58 -16.26
C LEU A 64 -5.28 -7.77 -15.88
N ALA A 65 -4.63 -7.70 -14.73
CA ALA A 65 -3.69 -8.71 -14.24
C ALA A 65 -4.36 -10.06 -13.94
N ASP A 66 -5.69 -10.15 -13.96
CA ASP A 66 -6.43 -11.42 -13.89
C ASP A 66 -6.19 -12.33 -15.11
N ASN A 67 -5.88 -11.72 -16.26
CA ASN A 67 -5.63 -12.48 -17.46
C ASN A 67 -4.21 -13.03 -17.47
N GLN A 68 -4.04 -14.34 -17.65
CA GLN A 68 -2.74 -15.01 -17.76
C GLN A 68 -1.87 -14.47 -18.90
N THR A 69 -2.47 -13.84 -19.91
CA THR A 69 -1.73 -13.20 -21.01
C THR A 69 -1.35 -11.75 -20.71
N SER A 70 -1.78 -11.19 -19.57
CA SER A 70 -1.46 -9.82 -19.19
C SER A 70 0.01 -9.72 -18.80
N PRO A 71 0.74 -8.69 -19.27
CA PRO A 71 2.09 -8.40 -18.77
C PRO A 71 2.08 -8.06 -17.27
N MET A 72 0.92 -7.71 -16.71
CA MET A 72 0.73 -7.36 -15.30
C MET A 72 0.36 -8.57 -14.43
N TYR A 73 0.17 -9.77 -15.01
CA TYR A 73 -0.30 -10.97 -14.29
C TYR A 73 0.53 -11.27 -13.02
N GLY A 74 1.85 -11.11 -13.09
CA GLY A 74 2.76 -11.34 -11.95
C GLY A 74 2.65 -10.33 -10.80
N LEU A 75 1.95 -9.20 -11.00
CA LEU A 75 1.74 -8.18 -9.96
C LEU A 75 0.55 -8.50 -9.06
N LYS A 76 -0.35 -9.41 -9.46
CA LYS A 76 -1.52 -9.80 -8.66
C LYS A 76 -1.12 -10.83 -7.60
N TRP A 77 -0.81 -10.35 -6.40
CA TRP A 77 -0.38 -11.21 -5.29
C TRP A 77 -1.53 -11.68 -4.39
N MET A 78 -2.67 -10.99 -4.44
CA MET A 78 -3.86 -11.35 -3.68
C MET A 78 -5.07 -11.42 -4.61
N GLU A 79 -5.94 -12.40 -4.40
CA GLU A 79 -7.13 -12.60 -5.25
C GLU A 79 -8.07 -11.39 -5.25
N SER A 80 -8.13 -10.65 -4.15
CA SER A 80 -8.95 -9.45 -3.98
C SER A 80 -8.37 -8.19 -4.62
N TRP A 81 -7.17 -8.25 -5.22
CA TRP A 81 -6.62 -7.13 -5.96
C TRP A 81 -7.25 -7.07 -7.34
N GLU A 82 -8.07 -6.04 -7.56
CA GLU A 82 -8.68 -5.71 -8.85
C GLU A 82 -7.72 -4.81 -9.64
N ILE A 83 -6.64 -5.41 -10.12
CA ILE A 83 -5.60 -4.78 -10.96
C ILE A 83 -5.49 -5.50 -12.30
#